data_AF-A0A0Q7DYC6-F1
#
_entry.id   AF-A0A0Q7DYC6-F1
#
_cell.length_a   1.000
_cell.length_b   1.000
_cell.length_c   1.000
_cell.angle_alpha   90.00
_cell.angle_beta   90.00
_cell.angle_gamma   90.00
#
_symmetry.space_group_name_H-M   'P 1'
#
loop_
_entity.id
_entity.type
_entity.pdbx_description
1 polymer ?
#
loop_
_entity_poly.entity_id
_entity_poly.type
_entity_poly.pdbx_seq_one_letter_code
_entity_poly.pdbx_strand_id
1 'polypeptide(L)'
;MHTLQLLAGAATALASLTLPALAADYDYRTNANGDLVLRLSGPITPVDGGIFLAEVNRKQPRIVELSGPGGDLLSAVRIGVIIHERYMWTRAVGECRSACAYIWIAGLHMQADEGVKILNHLPVARHGAGQGIPDTEGTALFGWYLGRLELSVEMMEAFLDKATAAGTVANQYFDMLAFAEYWNAPVEIVPAEPESVRAALTE
;
A
#
# COMPACT_ATOMS: atom_id res chain seq x y z
N MET A 1 -34.42 55.69 -30.08
CA MET A 1 -33.42 55.09 -30.99
C MET A 1 -32.27 54.59 -30.15
N HIS A 2 -32.06 53.28 -30.17
CA HIS A 2 -31.09 52.53 -29.36
C HIS A 2 -29.64 52.83 -29.75
N THR A 3 -28.73 52.80 -28.77
CA THR A 3 -27.34 52.38 -29.01
C THR A 3 -26.92 51.45 -27.88
N LEU A 4 -26.57 50.23 -28.29
CA LEU A 4 -26.31 49.04 -27.48
C LEU A 4 -24.79 48.96 -27.25
N GLN A 5 -24.34 48.97 -25.99
CA GLN A 5 -22.95 48.63 -25.66
C GLN A 5 -22.85 47.14 -25.36
N LEU A 6 -22.13 46.40 -26.20
CA LEU A 6 -21.72 45.02 -25.95
C LEU A 6 -20.46 45.02 -25.06
N LEU A 7 -20.56 44.45 -23.86
CA LEU A 7 -19.41 44.05 -23.06
C LEU A 7 -19.23 42.53 -23.21
N ALA A 8 -18.18 42.13 -23.91
CA ALA A 8 -17.73 40.75 -23.97
C ALA A 8 -16.97 40.41 -22.69
N GLY A 9 -17.59 39.64 -21.80
CA GLY A 9 -16.92 39.04 -20.65
C GLY A 9 -16.12 37.81 -21.08
N ALA A 10 -14.79 37.91 -21.09
CA ALA A 10 -13.91 36.77 -21.27
C ALA A 10 -13.81 36.00 -19.94
N ALA A 11 -14.46 34.84 -19.84
CA ALA A 11 -14.27 33.92 -18.73
C ALA A 11 -12.98 33.12 -18.94
N THR A 12 -11.94 33.43 -18.18
CA THR A 12 -10.69 32.66 -18.13
C THR A 12 -10.93 31.35 -17.37
N ALA A 13 -10.95 30.23 -18.09
CA ALA A 13 -10.94 28.90 -17.51
C ALA A 13 -9.56 28.60 -16.91
N LEU A 14 -9.47 28.50 -15.58
CA LEU A 14 -8.30 27.99 -14.87
C LEU A 14 -8.23 26.48 -15.08
N ALA A 15 -7.34 26.02 -15.96
CA ALA A 15 -7.00 24.62 -16.10
C ALA A 15 -6.17 24.16 -14.90
N SER A 16 -6.74 23.31 -14.05
CA SER A 16 -6.02 22.61 -12.99
C SER A 16 -5.00 21.65 -13.61
N LEU A 17 -3.72 22.00 -13.54
CA LEU A 17 -2.62 21.11 -13.89
C LEU A 17 -2.57 19.97 -12.84
N THR A 18 -3.10 18.80 -13.19
CA THR A 18 -2.85 17.58 -12.40
C THR A 18 -1.41 17.16 -12.64
N LEU A 19 -0.53 17.43 -11.68
CA LEU A 19 0.83 16.88 -11.71
C LEU A 19 0.74 15.35 -11.74
N PRO A 20 1.56 14.66 -12.55
CA PRO A 20 1.62 13.21 -12.50
C PRO A 20 1.94 12.76 -11.07
N ALA A 21 1.28 11.70 -10.61
CA ALA A 21 1.64 11.09 -9.33
C ALA A 21 3.13 10.73 -9.39
N LEU A 22 3.91 11.31 -8.48
CA LEU A 22 5.33 10.97 -8.31
C LEU A 22 5.41 9.49 -7.91
N ALA A 23 6.49 8.81 -8.29
CA ALA A 23 6.77 7.45 -7.82
C ALA A 23 6.89 7.41 -6.28
N ALA A 24 6.91 6.21 -5.70
CA ALA A 24 7.10 6.09 -4.27
C ALA A 24 8.46 6.69 -3.84
N ASP A 25 8.49 7.29 -2.67
CA ASP A 25 9.71 7.78 -2.03
C ASP A 25 10.44 6.62 -1.33
N TYR A 26 11.74 6.52 -1.58
CA TYR A 26 12.64 5.51 -1.01
C TYR A 26 13.68 6.17 -0.12
N ASP A 27 13.73 5.77 1.15
CA ASP A 27 14.68 6.30 2.13
C ASP A 27 15.22 5.17 3.03
N TYR A 28 16.37 5.39 3.66
CA TYR A 28 17.00 4.41 4.54
C TYR A 28 17.24 4.98 5.93
N ARG A 29 17.04 4.13 6.93
CA ARG A 29 17.45 4.40 8.31
C ARG A 29 17.94 3.13 8.99
N THR A 30 18.61 3.29 10.12
CA THR A 30 18.94 2.19 11.02
C THR A 30 18.02 2.28 12.24
N ASN A 31 17.38 1.16 12.63
CA ASN A 31 16.55 1.14 13.84
C ASN A 31 17.40 0.99 15.12
N ALA A 32 16.76 1.02 16.28
CA ALA A 32 17.43 0.87 17.57
C ALA A 32 18.19 -0.46 17.75
N ASN A 33 17.84 -1.50 16.99
CA ASN A 33 18.50 -2.81 17.00
C ASN A 33 19.70 -2.89 16.04
N GLY A 34 19.99 -1.82 15.28
CA GLY A 34 21.04 -1.82 14.27
C GLY A 34 20.62 -2.41 12.92
N ASP A 35 19.34 -2.78 12.75
CA ASP A 35 18.85 -3.30 11.47
C ASP A 35 18.66 -2.16 10.46
N LEU A 36 19.03 -2.42 9.20
CA LEU A 36 18.76 -1.52 8.11
C LEU A 36 17.28 -1.61 7.69
N VAL A 37 16.62 -0.46 7.70
CA VAL A 37 15.23 -0.27 7.32
C VAL A 37 15.18 0.48 5.99
N LEU A 38 14.52 -0.08 4.99
CA LEU A 38 14.12 0.62 3.77
C LEU A 38 12.70 1.14 3.96
N ARG A 39 12.53 2.46 3.85
CA ARG A 39 11.23 3.12 3.89
C ARG A 39 10.72 3.27 2.46
N LEU A 40 9.50 2.80 2.24
CA LEU A 40 8.75 2.93 0.99
C LEU A 40 7.47 3.71 1.30
N SER A 41 7.39 4.95 0.84
CA SER A 41 6.26 5.82 1.16
C SER A 41 5.64 6.51 -0.05
N GLY A 42 4.37 6.88 0.05
CA GLY A 42 3.64 7.51 -1.05
C GLY A 42 2.97 6.50 -2.00
N PRO A 43 2.53 6.95 -3.19
CA PRO A 43 1.80 6.11 -4.14
C PRO A 43 2.72 5.11 -4.85
N ILE A 44 2.23 3.89 -5.05
CA ILE A 44 2.93 2.84 -5.79
C ILE A 44 2.57 2.97 -7.27
N THR A 45 3.58 3.02 -8.12
CA THR A 45 3.48 3.21 -9.56
C THR A 45 4.07 2.01 -10.31
N PRO A 46 3.82 1.86 -11.63
CA PRO A 46 4.31 0.73 -12.41
C PRO A 46 5.83 0.54 -12.45
N VAL A 47 6.62 1.55 -12.06
CA VAL A 47 8.09 1.48 -12.05
C VAL A 47 8.66 0.97 -10.72
N ASP A 48 7.89 1.04 -9.64
CA ASP A 48 8.38 0.84 -8.27
C ASP A 48 8.82 -0.61 -8.00
N GLY A 49 8.24 -1.59 -8.71
CA GLY A 49 8.71 -2.98 -8.63
C GLY A 49 10.17 -3.15 -9.08
N GLY A 50 10.60 -2.39 -10.11
CA GLY A 50 11.98 -2.41 -10.59
C GLY A 50 12.93 -1.64 -9.67
N ILE A 51 12.50 -0.47 -9.19
CA ILE A 51 13.26 0.35 -8.24
C ILE A 51 13.50 -0.42 -6.94
N PHE A 52 12.46 -1.04 -6.38
CA PHE A 52 12.56 -1.83 -5.16
C PHE A 52 13.57 -2.98 -5.27
N LEU A 53 13.55 -3.73 -6.38
CA LEU A 53 14.53 -4.79 -6.63
C LEU A 53 15.97 -4.25 -6.64
N ALA A 54 16.19 -3.10 -7.30
CA ALA A 54 17.50 -2.47 -7.34
C ALA A 54 17.96 -2.02 -5.93
N GLU A 55 17.06 -1.43 -5.16
CA GLU A 55 17.31 -0.97 -3.79
C GLU A 55 17.66 -2.13 -2.84
N VAL A 56 16.87 -3.21 -2.86
CA VAL A 56 17.12 -4.40 -2.02
C VAL A 56 18.41 -5.12 -2.42
N ASN A 57 18.75 -5.18 -3.71
CA ASN A 57 20.04 -5.73 -4.15
C ASN A 57 21.23 -4.88 -3.71
N ARG A 58 21.06 -3.56 -3.68
CA ARG A 58 22.13 -2.60 -3.34
C ARG A 58 22.45 -2.60 -1.85
N LYS A 59 21.42 -2.63 -1.00
CA LYS A 59 21.56 -2.34 0.43
C LYS A 59 21.16 -3.50 1.34
N GLN A 60 20.43 -4.50 0.84
CA GLN A 60 19.98 -5.67 1.60
C GLN A 60 19.33 -5.30 2.95
N PRO A 61 18.29 -4.44 2.96
CA PRO A 61 17.60 -4.08 4.19
C PRO A 61 16.93 -5.30 4.81
N ARG A 62 16.83 -5.33 6.14
CA ARG A 62 16.13 -6.40 6.86
C ARG A 62 14.62 -6.14 6.90
N ILE A 63 14.25 -4.88 7.05
CA ILE A 63 12.87 -4.43 7.28
C ILE A 63 12.46 -3.48 6.16
N VAL A 64 11.25 -3.66 5.65
CA VAL A 64 10.58 -2.70 4.76
C VAL A 64 9.50 -1.97 5.54
N GLU A 65 9.69 -0.67 5.75
CA GLU A 65 8.71 0.21 6.37
C GLU A 65 7.79 0.81 5.31
N LEU A 66 6.48 0.73 5.50
CA LEU A 66 5.45 1.00 4.51
C LEU A 66 4.48 2.06 5.01
N SER A 67 4.25 3.10 4.20
CA SER A 67 3.25 4.14 4.47
C SER A 67 2.75 4.75 3.17
N GLY A 68 1.48 4.54 2.82
CA GLY A 68 0.93 5.16 1.63
C GLY A 68 -0.48 4.72 1.25
N PRO A 69 -1.07 5.39 0.24
CA PRO A 69 -2.42 5.11 -0.23
C PRO A 69 -2.53 3.80 -1.04
N GLY A 70 -1.41 3.18 -1.40
CA GLY A 70 -1.36 2.07 -2.35
C GLY A 70 -1.12 2.55 -3.79
N GLY A 71 -1.62 1.82 -4.78
CA GLY A 71 -1.40 2.13 -6.19
C GLY A 71 -1.38 0.89 -7.08
N ASP A 72 -0.39 0.78 -7.95
CA ASP A 72 -0.28 -0.27 -8.96
C ASP A 72 -0.17 -1.67 -8.36
N LEU A 73 -1.14 -2.54 -8.68
CA LEU A 73 -1.22 -3.92 -8.17
C LEU A 73 0.02 -4.73 -8.59
N LEU A 74 0.40 -4.69 -9.87
CA LEU A 74 1.46 -5.55 -10.38
C LEU A 74 2.80 -5.23 -9.71
N SER A 75 3.08 -3.94 -9.48
CA SER A 75 4.27 -3.50 -8.75
C SER A 75 4.22 -3.92 -7.29
N ALA A 76 3.08 -3.77 -6.61
CA ALA A 76 2.92 -4.26 -5.24
C ALA A 76 3.12 -5.78 -5.12
N VAL A 77 2.56 -6.56 -6.05
CA VAL A 77 2.78 -8.01 -6.11
C VAL A 77 4.25 -8.34 -6.30
N ARG A 78 4.96 -7.66 -7.22
CA ARG A 78 6.41 -7.86 -7.43
C ARG A 78 7.21 -7.54 -6.17
N ILE A 79 6.92 -6.41 -5.52
CA ILE A 79 7.57 -6.01 -4.27
C ILE A 79 7.33 -7.06 -3.19
N GLY A 80 6.08 -7.47 -3.00
CA GLY A 80 5.70 -8.48 -2.03
C GLY A 80 6.39 -9.82 -2.26
N VAL A 81 6.46 -10.31 -3.49
CA VAL A 81 7.18 -11.55 -3.81
C VAL A 81 8.66 -11.45 -3.45
N ILE A 82 9.32 -10.32 -3.74
CA ILE A 82 10.72 -10.10 -3.37
C ILE A 82 10.91 -10.12 -1.85
N ILE A 83 10.02 -9.46 -1.10
CA ILE A 83 10.04 -9.44 0.38
C ILE A 83 9.93 -10.86 0.93
N HIS A 84 8.95 -11.62 0.44
CA HIS A 84 8.67 -12.97 0.89
C HIS A 84 9.83 -13.93 0.57
N GLU A 85 10.30 -13.93 -0.67
CA GLU A 85 11.42 -14.78 -1.13
C GLU A 85 12.74 -14.48 -0.41
N ARG A 86 12.89 -13.26 0.12
CA ARG A 86 14.09 -12.83 0.87
C ARG A 86 13.90 -12.86 2.38
N TYR A 87 12.77 -13.38 2.88
CA TYR A 87 12.48 -13.49 4.30
C TYR A 87 12.57 -12.14 5.05
N MET A 88 12.25 -11.04 4.36
CA MET A 88 12.29 -9.70 4.92
C MET A 88 11.11 -9.46 5.85
N TRP A 89 11.27 -8.53 6.78
CA TRP A 89 10.19 -8.10 7.67
C TRP A 89 9.46 -6.92 7.06
N THR A 90 8.20 -6.73 7.42
CA THR A 90 7.40 -5.56 7.02
C THR A 90 6.96 -4.79 8.24
N ARG A 91 6.94 -3.45 8.16
CA ARG A 91 6.43 -2.58 9.22
C ARG A 91 5.51 -1.54 8.61
N ALA A 92 4.24 -1.53 9.00
CA ALA A 92 3.33 -0.46 8.59
C ALA A 92 3.39 0.71 9.57
N VAL A 93 3.47 1.95 9.06
CA VAL A 93 3.47 3.17 9.87
C VAL A 93 2.47 4.18 9.33
N GLY A 94 1.85 4.96 10.22
CA GLY A 94 0.84 5.96 9.87
C GLY A 94 -0.40 5.36 9.21
N GLU A 95 -0.35 5.22 7.89
CA GLU A 95 -1.44 4.66 7.09
C GLU A 95 -0.92 3.87 5.91
N CYS A 96 -1.42 2.64 5.74
CA CYS A 96 -1.02 1.73 4.67
C CYS A 96 -2.27 1.10 4.05
N ARG A 97 -2.65 1.56 2.86
CA ARG A 97 -3.90 1.16 2.21
C ARG A 97 -3.68 0.45 0.89
N SER A 98 -4.66 -0.37 0.49
CA SER A 98 -4.74 -0.95 -0.84
C SER A 98 -3.45 -1.71 -1.17
N ALA A 99 -2.78 -1.36 -2.27
CA ALA A 99 -1.52 -1.98 -2.67
C ALA A 99 -0.40 -1.93 -1.60
N CYS A 100 -0.39 -0.94 -0.72
CA CYS A 100 0.53 -0.91 0.42
C CYS A 100 0.25 -2.08 1.39
N ALA A 101 -1.04 -2.34 1.68
CA ALA A 101 -1.45 -3.41 2.56
C ALA A 101 -1.17 -4.80 1.95
N TYR A 102 -1.20 -4.93 0.61
CA TYR A 102 -0.72 -6.14 -0.05
C TYR A 102 0.77 -6.37 0.21
N ILE A 103 1.60 -5.34 0.06
CA ILE A 103 3.05 -5.48 0.32
C ILE A 103 3.29 -5.86 1.79
N TRP A 104 2.54 -5.27 2.72
CA TRP A 104 2.72 -5.53 4.16
C TRP A 104 2.53 -7.00 4.53
N ILE A 105 1.54 -7.69 3.97
CA ILE A 105 1.29 -9.12 4.29
C ILE A 105 2.38 -10.07 3.78
N ALA A 106 3.32 -9.59 2.96
CA ALA A 106 4.41 -10.42 2.44
C ALA A 106 5.56 -10.64 3.44
N GLY A 107 5.60 -9.88 4.54
CA GLY A 107 6.67 -9.98 5.52
C GLY A 107 6.68 -11.34 6.20
N LEU A 108 7.88 -11.90 6.39
CA LEU A 108 8.07 -13.09 7.23
C LEU A 108 7.64 -12.80 8.69
N HIS A 109 7.90 -11.58 9.14
CA HIS A 109 7.39 -11.02 10.38
C HIS A 109 6.71 -9.70 10.05
N MET A 110 5.42 -9.61 10.37
CA MET A 110 4.60 -8.42 10.17
C MET A 110 4.60 -7.56 11.43
N GLN A 111 5.01 -6.32 11.29
CA GLN A 111 5.00 -5.30 12.34
C GLN A 111 4.00 -4.20 12.00
N ALA A 112 3.39 -3.61 13.02
CA ALA A 112 2.45 -2.51 12.90
C ALA A 112 2.72 -1.48 14.00
N ASP A 113 2.93 -0.21 13.64
CA ASP A 113 3.01 0.85 14.63
C ASP A 113 1.70 0.96 15.41
N GLU A 114 1.78 1.27 16.71
CA GLU A 114 0.60 1.55 17.51
C GLU A 114 -0.24 2.66 16.87
N GLY A 115 -1.52 2.38 16.62
CA GLY A 115 -2.46 3.30 15.98
C GLY A 115 -2.37 3.39 14.44
N VAL A 116 -1.53 2.57 13.79
CA VAL A 116 -1.48 2.51 12.32
C VAL A 116 -2.81 2.03 11.74
N LYS A 117 -3.20 2.59 10.60
CA LYS A 117 -4.34 2.10 9.81
C LYS A 117 -3.85 1.25 8.65
N ILE A 118 -4.15 -0.04 8.68
CA ILE A 118 -3.87 -0.96 7.57
C ILE A 118 -5.20 -1.40 6.96
N LEU A 119 -5.52 -0.89 5.77
CA LEU A 119 -6.83 -1.12 5.14
C LEU A 119 -6.68 -1.76 3.77
N ASN A 120 -7.45 -2.81 3.51
CA ASN A 120 -7.39 -3.53 2.24
C ASN A 120 -8.76 -3.71 1.60
N HIS A 121 -8.79 -3.97 0.30
CA HIS A 121 -9.96 -4.15 -0.56
C HIS A 121 -9.51 -4.99 -1.77
N LEU A 122 -10.39 -5.62 -2.55
CA LEU A 122 -9.98 -6.33 -3.78
C LEU A 122 -9.45 -5.41 -4.89
N PRO A 123 -8.56 -5.87 -5.79
CA PRO A 123 -8.17 -5.08 -6.96
C PRO A 123 -9.38 -4.68 -7.82
N VAL A 124 -9.36 -3.48 -8.40
CA VAL A 124 -10.46 -2.94 -9.22
C VAL A 124 -9.98 -2.31 -10.51
N ALA A 125 -10.79 -2.44 -11.57
CA ALA A 125 -10.42 -1.98 -12.91
C ALA A 125 -10.23 -0.45 -13.03
N ARG A 126 -11.14 0.38 -12.48
CA ARG A 126 -11.21 1.81 -12.87
C ARG A 126 -11.67 2.84 -11.82
N HIS A 127 -12.21 2.45 -10.66
CA HIS A 127 -12.89 3.41 -9.76
C HIS A 127 -12.46 3.37 -8.28
N GLY A 128 -11.41 2.63 -7.93
CA GLY A 128 -10.99 2.49 -6.53
C GLY A 128 -11.98 1.73 -5.64
N ALA A 129 -11.66 1.59 -4.36
CA ALA A 129 -12.57 0.97 -3.39
C ALA A 129 -13.87 1.78 -3.24
N GLY A 130 -14.99 1.08 -3.05
CA GLY A 130 -16.32 1.64 -2.82
C GLY A 130 -17.11 2.02 -4.08
N GLN A 131 -16.45 2.13 -5.24
CA GLN A 131 -17.08 2.50 -6.51
C GLN A 131 -16.72 1.58 -7.69
N GLY A 132 -15.70 0.72 -7.53
CA GLY A 132 -15.26 -0.22 -8.57
C GLY A 132 -15.79 -1.63 -8.39
N ILE A 133 -16.13 -2.28 -9.51
CA ILE A 133 -16.29 -3.74 -9.57
C ILE A 133 -14.88 -4.34 -9.63
N PRO A 134 -14.56 -5.36 -8.80
CA PRO A 134 -13.31 -6.08 -8.90
C PRO A 134 -13.09 -6.62 -10.31
N ASP A 135 -11.88 -6.44 -10.86
CA ASP A 135 -11.59 -6.90 -12.21
C ASP A 135 -11.07 -8.35 -12.18
N THR A 136 -11.46 -9.14 -13.17
CA THR A 136 -11.16 -10.59 -13.20
C THR A 136 -9.66 -10.87 -13.25
N GLU A 137 -8.91 -10.07 -14.00
CA GLU A 137 -7.46 -10.24 -14.17
C GLU A 137 -6.71 -9.91 -12.89
N GLY A 138 -7.00 -8.77 -12.27
CA GLY A 138 -6.46 -8.33 -11.01
C GLY A 138 -6.81 -9.28 -9.87
N THR A 139 -8.05 -9.80 -9.83
CA THR A 139 -8.46 -10.80 -8.84
C THR A 139 -7.71 -12.12 -9.02
N ALA A 140 -7.53 -12.58 -10.25
CA ALA A 140 -6.75 -13.79 -10.54
C ALA A 140 -5.26 -13.62 -10.17
N LEU A 141 -4.66 -12.48 -10.52
CA LEU A 141 -3.28 -12.13 -10.15
C LEU A 141 -3.13 -12.05 -8.62
N PHE A 142 -4.12 -11.48 -7.93
CA PHE A 142 -4.11 -11.39 -6.48
C PHE A 142 -4.25 -12.76 -5.82
N GLY A 143 -5.12 -13.64 -6.33
CA GLY A 143 -5.20 -15.04 -5.88
C GLY A 143 -3.87 -15.79 -6.06
N TRP A 144 -3.21 -15.62 -7.21
CA TRP A 144 -1.86 -16.15 -7.43
C TRP A 144 -0.86 -15.60 -6.41
N TYR A 145 -0.91 -14.30 -6.12
CA TYR A 145 -0.03 -13.66 -5.15
C TYR A 145 -0.22 -14.21 -3.74
N LEU A 146 -1.46 -14.36 -3.26
CA LEU A 146 -1.72 -14.96 -1.94
C LEU A 146 -1.20 -16.40 -1.85
N GLY A 147 -1.36 -17.18 -2.91
CA GLY A 147 -0.77 -18.52 -3.00
C GLY A 147 0.76 -18.49 -3.00
N ARG A 148 1.38 -17.49 -3.64
CA ARG A 148 2.83 -17.31 -3.66
C ARG A 148 3.42 -16.94 -2.30
N LEU A 149 2.62 -16.30 -1.44
CA LEU A 149 2.92 -16.02 -0.04
C LEU A 149 2.67 -17.22 0.89
N GLU A 150 2.27 -18.37 0.34
CA GLU A 150 2.01 -19.61 1.09
C GLU A 150 0.89 -19.49 2.14
N LEU A 151 -0.08 -18.60 1.90
CA LEU A 151 -1.26 -18.51 2.75
C LEU A 151 -2.16 -19.74 2.57
N SER A 152 -2.78 -20.19 3.66
CA SER A 152 -3.70 -21.33 3.62
C SER A 152 -4.95 -20.99 2.80
N VAL A 153 -5.60 -22.03 2.26
CA VAL A 153 -6.82 -21.86 1.44
C VAL A 153 -7.93 -21.17 2.24
N GLU A 154 -8.03 -21.49 3.53
CA GLU A 154 -9.01 -20.90 4.46
C GLU A 154 -8.75 -19.41 4.66
N MET A 155 -7.50 -19.01 4.84
CA MET A 155 -7.13 -17.59 4.95
C MET A 155 -7.41 -16.83 3.65
N MET A 156 -7.09 -17.44 2.51
CA MET A 156 -7.38 -16.87 1.19
C MET A 156 -8.88 -16.68 0.98
N GLU A 157 -9.69 -17.69 1.26
CA GLU A 157 -11.16 -17.61 1.19
C GLU A 157 -11.70 -16.51 2.09
N ALA A 158 -11.25 -16.45 3.34
CA ALA A 158 -11.69 -15.46 4.31
C ALA A 158 -11.34 -14.03 3.90
N PHE A 159 -10.16 -13.84 3.32
CA PHE A 159 -9.76 -12.54 2.77
C PHE A 159 -10.72 -12.11 1.65
N LEU A 160 -10.99 -13.01 0.70
CA LEU A 160 -11.88 -12.74 -0.42
C LEU A 160 -13.31 -12.44 0.05
N ASP A 161 -13.81 -13.18 1.04
CA ASP A 161 -15.13 -12.94 1.66
C ASP A 161 -15.22 -11.56 2.32
N LYS A 162 -14.21 -11.19 3.12
CA LYS A 162 -14.16 -9.86 3.77
C LYS A 162 -14.09 -8.72 2.77
N ALA A 163 -13.36 -8.90 1.67
CA ALA A 163 -13.17 -7.87 0.67
C ALA A 163 -14.38 -7.68 -0.26
N THR A 164 -15.25 -8.69 -0.39
CA THR A 164 -16.45 -8.66 -1.26
C THR A 164 -17.75 -8.43 -0.49
N ALA A 165 -17.75 -8.66 0.83
CA ALA A 165 -18.92 -8.75 1.70
C ALA A 165 -19.97 -9.74 1.14
N ALA A 166 -20.10 -10.91 1.76
CA ALA A 166 -20.99 -11.99 1.36
C ALA A 166 -22.33 -11.50 0.76
N GLY A 167 -22.54 -11.80 -0.53
CA GLY A 167 -23.77 -11.44 -1.25
C GLY A 167 -23.79 -10.06 -1.91
N THR A 168 -22.69 -9.30 -1.88
CA THR A 168 -22.55 -8.04 -2.62
C THR A 168 -21.37 -8.07 -3.60
N VAL A 169 -21.44 -7.25 -4.65
CA VAL A 169 -20.31 -6.96 -5.56
C VAL A 169 -19.51 -5.73 -5.10
N ALA A 170 -19.74 -5.25 -3.89
CA ALA A 170 -19.16 -4.00 -3.40
C ALA A 170 -17.76 -4.22 -2.85
N ASN A 171 -16.76 -3.69 -3.55
CA ASN A 171 -15.37 -3.70 -3.10
C ASN A 171 -15.16 -2.71 -1.95
N GLN A 172 -15.18 -3.13 -0.70
CA GLN A 172 -15.03 -2.25 0.46
C GLN A 172 -13.66 -2.39 1.13
N TYR A 173 -13.22 -1.30 1.76
CA TYR A 173 -12.08 -1.37 2.66
C TYR A 173 -12.47 -2.17 3.91
N PHE A 174 -11.59 -3.06 4.35
CA PHE A 174 -11.65 -3.71 5.64
C PHE A 174 -10.34 -3.53 6.41
N ASP A 175 -10.44 -3.64 7.73
CA ASP A 175 -9.31 -3.49 8.66
C ASP A 175 -8.49 -4.78 8.72
N MET A 176 -7.22 -4.69 8.30
CA MET A 176 -6.31 -5.82 8.26
C MET A 176 -5.80 -6.25 9.64
N LEU A 177 -5.73 -5.33 10.62
CA LEU A 177 -5.32 -5.69 11.98
C LEU A 177 -6.44 -6.45 12.68
N ALA A 178 -7.69 -6.00 12.54
CA ALA A 178 -8.85 -6.74 13.05
C ALA A 178 -8.99 -8.11 12.37
N PHE A 179 -8.71 -8.19 11.06
CA PHE A 179 -8.68 -9.46 10.34
C PHE A 179 -7.57 -10.40 10.85
N ALA A 180 -6.35 -9.88 11.03
CA ALA A 180 -5.23 -10.64 11.56
C ALA A 180 -5.51 -11.17 12.99
N GLU A 181 -6.09 -10.33 13.85
CA GLU A 181 -6.50 -10.72 15.21
C GLU A 181 -7.53 -11.86 15.17
N TYR A 182 -8.57 -11.74 14.35
CA TYR A 182 -9.60 -12.77 14.20
C TYR A 182 -9.02 -14.13 13.79
N TRP A 183 -7.99 -14.12 12.93
CA TRP A 183 -7.31 -15.32 12.46
C TRP A 183 -6.12 -15.75 13.31
N ASN A 184 -5.85 -15.05 14.42
CA ASN A 184 -4.66 -15.27 15.26
C ASN A 184 -3.35 -15.25 14.45
N ALA A 185 -3.30 -14.39 13.42
CA ALA A 185 -2.11 -14.19 12.62
C ALA A 185 -1.08 -13.40 13.44
N PRO A 186 0.21 -13.80 13.45
CA PRO A 186 1.22 -13.15 14.27
C PRO A 186 1.55 -11.77 13.71
N VAL A 187 1.13 -10.73 14.42
CA VAL A 187 1.49 -9.32 14.15
C VAL A 187 2.13 -8.73 15.40
N GLU A 188 3.33 -8.18 15.27
CA GLU A 188 4.00 -7.45 16.34
C GLU A 188 3.53 -5.99 16.34
N ILE A 189 2.93 -5.56 17.45
CA ILE A 189 2.60 -4.14 17.66
C ILE A 189 3.83 -3.43 18.20
N VAL A 190 4.33 -2.46 17.45
CA VAL A 190 5.50 -1.66 17.79
C VAL A 190 5.03 -0.31 18.36
N PRO A 191 5.40 0.06 19.60
CA PRO A 191 5.06 1.36 20.15
C PRO A 191 5.57 2.49 19.24
N ALA A 192 4.82 3.58 19.16
CA ALA A 192 5.25 4.74 18.38
C ALA A 192 6.63 5.24 18.86
N GLU A 193 7.61 5.29 17.95
CA GLU A 193 8.92 5.86 18.28
C GLU A 193 8.76 7.36 18.62
N PRO A 194 9.35 7.85 19.72
CA PRO A 194 9.32 9.26 20.06
C PRO A 194 9.86 10.12 18.91
N GLU A 195 9.22 11.26 18.64
CA GLU A 195 9.57 12.16 17.53
C GLU A 195 11.05 12.60 17.56
N SER A 196 11.64 12.69 18.75
CA SER A 196 13.07 12.98 18.96
C SER A 196 14.01 11.92 18.37
N VAL A 197 13.59 10.66 18.31
CA VAL A 197 14.37 9.56 17.73
C VAL A 197 14.21 9.54 16.21
N ARG A 198 13.01 9.86 15.70
CA ARG A 198 12.75 9.98 14.25
C ARG A 198 13.56 11.09 13.59
N ALA A 199 13.80 12.21 14.27
CA ALA A 199 14.60 13.33 13.77
C ALA A 199 16.12 13.05 13.80
N ALA A 200 16.62 12.30 14.78
CA ALA A 200 18.05 12.11 15.01
C ALA A 200 18.74 11.11 14.08
N LEU A 201 18.01 10.44 13.19
CA LEU A 201 18.51 9.39 12.29
C LEU A 201 18.56 9.84 10.82
N THR A 202 18.44 11.15 10.57
CA THR A 202 18.52 11.77 9.23
C THR A 202 19.84 12.53 8.98
N GLU A 203 20.84 12.36 9.85
CA GLU A 203 22.21 12.90 9.67
C GLU A 203 23.21 11.84 9.18
#